data_AF-A0A0C3GVM0-F1
#
_entry.id   AF-A0A0C3GVM0-F1
#
_cell.length_a   1.000
_cell.length_b   1.000
_cell.length_c   1.000
_cell.angle_alpha   90.00
_cell.angle_beta   90.00
_cell.angle_gamma   90.00
#
_symmetry.space_group_name_H-M   'P 1'
#
loop_
_entity.id
_entity.type
_entity.pdbx_description
1 polymer ?
#
loop_
_entity_poly.entity_id
_entity_poly.type
_entity_poly.pdbx_seq_one_letter_code
_entity_poly.pdbx_strand_id
1 'polypeptide(L)'
;MTAQNPALRREVINIYKELLYLGREYPLGYDYFRPRLHKAFASKASLTDENEIRKGIERAQFVKKEIEALYYLKRYRTLRKRYDKVD
;
A
#
# COMPACT_ATOMS: atom_id res chain seq x y z
N MET A 1 17.11 -7.13 -25.43
CA MET A 1 16.86 -7.57 -24.04
C MET A 1 17.22 -6.39 -23.14
N THR A 2 16.23 -5.68 -22.60
CA THR A 2 16.47 -4.50 -21.75
C THR A 2 17.07 -4.95 -20.43
N ALA A 3 18.19 -4.35 -20.04
CA ALA A 3 18.83 -4.61 -18.75
C ALA A 3 17.85 -4.24 -17.61
N GLN A 4 17.76 -5.09 -16.59
CA GLN A 4 16.96 -4.84 -15.39
C GLN A 4 17.38 -3.51 -14.75
N ASN A 5 16.45 -2.56 -14.63
CA ASN A 5 16.72 -1.25 -14.05
C ASN A 5 16.79 -1.34 -12.50
N PRO A 6 17.97 -1.19 -11.89
CA PRO A 6 18.12 -1.36 -10.45
C PRO A 6 17.38 -0.29 -9.63
N ALA A 7 17.13 0.90 -10.21
CA ALA A 7 16.38 1.96 -9.53
C ALA A 7 14.91 1.59 -9.37
N LEU A 8 14.25 1.16 -10.45
CA LEU A 8 12.85 0.70 -10.40
C LEU A 8 12.68 -0.47 -9.44
N ARG A 9 13.65 -1.40 -9.43
CA ARG A 9 13.62 -2.55 -8.51
C ARG A 9 13.65 -2.11 -7.04
N ARG A 10 14.41 -1.08 -6.69
CA ARG A 10 14.46 -0.51 -5.33
C ARG A 10 13.15 0.17 -4.98
N GLU A 11 12.58 0.93 -5.91
CA GLU A 11 11.31 1.62 -5.73
C GLU A 11 10.15 0.65 -5.44
N VAL A 12 10.07 -0.46 -6.20
CA VAL A 12 9.10 -1.54 -5.96
C VAL A 12 9.25 -2.15 -4.57
N ILE A 13 10.49 -2.41 -4.12
CA ILE A 13 10.73 -2.92 -2.75
C ILE A 13 10.25 -1.92 -1.70
N ASN A 14 10.57 -0.65 -1.89
CA ASN A 14 10.25 0.40 -0.92
C ASN A 14 8.74 0.51 -0.74
N ILE A 15 7.97 0.65 -1.84
CA ILE A 15 6.51 0.76 -1.76
C ILE A 15 5.87 -0.51 -1.20
N TYR A 16 6.42 -1.70 -1.49
CA TYR A 16 5.96 -2.96 -0.88
C TYR A 16 6.13 -2.96 0.65
N LYS A 17 7.29 -2.51 1.14
CA LYS A 17 7.56 -2.42 2.59
C LYS A 17 6.70 -1.37 3.27
N GLU A 18 6.48 -0.22 2.64
CA GLU A 18 5.58 0.83 3.14
C GLU A 18 4.15 0.32 3.26
N LEU A 19 3.65 -0.37 2.22
CA LEU A 19 2.30 -0.96 2.25
C LEU A 19 2.17 -2.05 3.33
N LEU A 20 3.19 -2.89 3.54
CA LEU A 20 3.20 -3.85 4.65
C LEU A 20 3.14 -3.15 6.01
N TYR A 21 3.86 -2.05 6.17
CA TYR A 21 3.84 -1.27 7.42
C TYR A 21 2.45 -0.67 7.69
N LEU A 22 1.89 0.03 6.69
CA LEU A 22 0.55 0.62 6.81
C LEU A 22 -0.54 -0.44 6.99
N GLY A 23 -0.39 -1.60 6.36
CA GLY A 23 -1.33 -2.72 6.43
C GLY A 23 -1.46 -3.36 7.81
N ARG A 24 -0.58 -3.06 8.79
CA ARG A 24 -0.69 -3.59 10.16
C ARG A 24 -1.97 -3.15 10.86
N GLU A 25 -2.48 -1.98 10.52
CA GLU A 25 -3.72 -1.42 11.06
C GLU A 25 -4.92 -1.58 10.13
N TYR A 26 -4.81 -2.40 9.09
CA TYR A 26 -5.88 -2.60 8.14
C TYR A 26 -7.17 -3.10 8.84
N PRO A 27 -8.38 -2.62 8.46
CA PRO A 27 -9.61 -2.92 9.21
C PRO A 27 -9.93 -4.42 9.36
N LEU A 28 -9.52 -5.25 8.39
CA LEU A 28 -9.72 -6.71 8.42
C LEU A 28 -8.53 -7.47 9.03
N GLY A 29 -7.55 -6.76 9.59
CA GLY A 29 -6.36 -7.33 10.21
C GLY A 29 -5.19 -7.56 9.24
N TYR A 30 -3.99 -7.69 9.82
CA TYR A 30 -2.76 -7.86 9.05
C TYR A 30 -2.68 -9.22 8.34
N ASP A 31 -3.19 -10.29 8.96
CA ASP A 31 -3.23 -11.63 8.37
C ASP A 31 -4.13 -11.72 7.14
N TYR A 32 -5.14 -10.85 7.05
CA TYR A 32 -5.94 -10.68 5.85
C TYR A 32 -5.18 -9.88 4.77
N PHE A 33 -4.53 -8.79 5.17
CA PHE A 33 -3.90 -7.84 4.25
C PHE A 33 -2.61 -8.38 3.61
N ARG A 34 -1.69 -8.91 4.43
CA ARG A 34 -0.35 -9.35 4.02
C ARG A 34 -0.36 -10.35 2.85
N PRO A 35 -1.11 -11.47 2.88
CA PRO A 35 -1.11 -12.42 1.77
C PRO A 35 -1.70 -11.83 0.48
N ARG A 36 -2.67 -10.91 0.59
CA ARG A 36 -3.27 -10.23 -0.58
C ARG A 36 -2.29 -9.26 -1.23
N LEU A 37 -1.59 -8.47 -0.42
CA LEU A 37 -0.53 -7.60 -0.92
C LEU A 37 0.56 -8.43 -1.60
N HIS A 38 1.03 -9.49 -0.95
CA HIS A 38 2.04 -10.38 -1.52
C HIS A 38 1.60 -10.97 -2.86
N LYS A 39 0.36 -11.49 -2.94
CA LYS A 39 -0.20 -12.04 -4.19
C LYS A 39 -0.25 -11.00 -5.30
N ALA A 40 -0.65 -9.76 -5.00
CA ALA A 40 -0.72 -8.69 -5.99
C ALA A 40 0.66 -8.36 -6.58
N PHE A 41 1.70 -8.27 -5.75
CA PHE A 41 3.07 -8.04 -6.22
C PHE A 41 3.65 -9.27 -6.94
N ALA A 42 3.43 -10.47 -6.40
CA ALA A 42 3.91 -11.72 -7.00
C ALA A 42 3.33 -11.96 -8.40
N SER A 43 2.05 -11.65 -8.62
CA SER A 43 1.41 -11.77 -9.95
C SER A 43 2.03 -10.90 -11.04
N LYS A 44 2.85 -9.92 -10.67
CA LYS A 44 3.52 -8.97 -11.57
C LYS A 44 5.04 -9.13 -11.57
N ALA A 45 5.57 -10.17 -10.91
CA ALA A 45 7.02 -10.35 -10.76
C ALA A 45 7.77 -10.64 -12.07
N SER A 46 7.07 -11.10 -13.10
CA SER A 46 7.63 -11.38 -14.43
C SER A 46 7.65 -10.16 -15.36
N LEU A 47 7.19 -8.98 -14.92
CA LEU A 47 7.22 -7.77 -15.75
C LEU A 47 8.67 -7.34 -16.00
N THR A 48 9.01 -7.15 -17.28
CA THR A 48 10.32 -6.67 -17.73
C THR A 48 10.26 -5.31 -18.42
N ASP A 49 9.08 -4.88 -18.85
CA ASP A 49 8.86 -3.58 -19.46
C ASP A 49 8.86 -2.47 -18.39
N GLU A 50 9.69 -1.45 -18.56
CA GLU A 50 9.83 -0.39 -17.57
C GLU A 50 8.56 0.46 -17.41
N ASN A 51 7.81 0.67 -18.49
CA ASN A 51 6.59 1.48 -18.43
C ASN A 51 5.49 0.76 -17.66
N GLU A 52 5.36 -0.55 -17.85
CA GLU A 52 4.45 -1.38 -17.06
C GLU A 52 4.86 -1.45 -15.58
N ILE A 53 6.16 -1.49 -15.28
CA ILE A 53 6.65 -1.41 -13.90
C ILE A 53 6.29 -0.05 -13.27
N ARG A 54 6.52 1.06 -13.98
CA ARG A 54 6.16 2.42 -13.52
C ARG A 54 4.67 2.54 -13.24
N LYS A 55 3.81 2.07 -14.14
CA LYS A 55 2.34 2.01 -13.92
C LYS A 55 1.99 1.18 -12.69
N GLY A 56 2.69 0.07 -12.46
CA GLY A 56 2.54 -0.76 -11.26
C GLY A 56 2.87 0.01 -9.97
N ILE A 57 3.95 0.78 -9.98
CA ILE A 57 4.37 1.64 -8.86
C ILE A 57 3.34 2.75 -8.63
N GLU A 58 2.88 3.43 -9.68
CA GLU A 58 1.83 4.46 -9.58
C GLU A 58 0.55 3.90 -8.95
N ARG A 59 0.14 2.69 -9.37
CA ARG A 59 -1.01 2.01 -8.77
C ARG A 59 -0.78 1.70 -7.29
N ALA A 60 0.42 1.26 -6.92
CA ALA A 60 0.75 1.00 -5.52
C ALA A 60 0.75 2.29 -4.67
N GLN A 61 1.23 3.41 -5.22
CA GLN A 61 1.16 4.73 -4.58
C GLN A 61 -0.28 5.22 -4.40
N PHE A 62 -1.17 4.97 -5.38
CA PHE A 62 -2.59 5.25 -5.23
C PHE A 62 -3.20 4.45 -4.06
N VAL A 63 -2.96 3.14 -4.02
CA VAL A 63 -3.46 2.28 -2.93
C VAL A 63 -2.90 2.70 -1.57
N LYS A 64 -1.65 3.14 -1.51
CA LYS A 64 -1.06 3.70 -0.28
C LYS A 64 -1.90 4.87 0.26
N LYS A 65 -2.26 5.83 -0.60
CA LYS A 65 -3.10 6.98 -0.22
C LYS A 65 -4.49 6.56 0.27
N GLU A 66 -5.08 5.52 -0.33
CA GLU A 66 -6.37 4.98 0.14
C GLU A 66 -6.25 4.40 1.56
N ILE A 67 -5.18 3.65 1.85
CA ILE A 67 -4.95 3.08 3.18
C ILE A 67 -4.69 4.18 4.20
N GLU A 68 -3.90 5.20 3.85
CA GLU A 68 -3.69 6.38 4.69
C GLU A 68 -5.01 7.09 5.00
N ALA A 69 -5.89 7.26 4.00
CA ALA A 69 -7.21 7.85 4.20
C ALA A 69 -8.07 7.03 5.16
N LEU A 70 -8.05 5.70 5.07
CA LEU A 70 -8.73 4.82 6.03
C LEU A 70 -8.20 5.00 7.45
N TYR A 71 -6.88 5.16 7.61
CA TYR A 71 -6.26 5.43 8.91
C TYR A 71 -6.71 6.79 9.47
N TYR A 72 -6.70 7.85 8.67
CA TYR A 72 -7.20 9.16 9.10
C TYR A 72 -8.68 9.12 9.48
N LEU A 73 -9.51 8.41 8.71
CA LEU A 73 -10.93 8.25 9.00
C LEU A 73 -11.17 7.53 10.34
N LYS A 74 -10.42 6.47 10.62
CA LYS A 74 -10.46 5.76 11.91
C LYS A 74 -10.10 6.69 13.06
N ARG A 75 -9.03 7.48 12.92
CA ARG A 75 -8.62 8.47 13.94
C ARG A 75 -9.68 9.55 14.15
N TYR A 76 -10.21 10.10 13.07
CA TYR A 76 -11.29 11.09 13.12
C TYR A 76 -12.51 10.55 13.84
N ARG A 77 -13.01 9.35 13.48
CA ARG A 77 -14.14 8.71 14.16
C ARG A 77 -13.89 8.51 15.66
N THR A 78 -12.65 8.17 16.03
CA THR A 78 -12.27 7.99 17.43
C THR A 78 -12.27 9.30 18.21
N LEU A 79 -11.70 10.37 17.64
CA LEU A 79 -11.71 11.71 18.24
C LEU A 79 -13.14 12.24 18.36
N ARG A 80 -13.90 12.18 17.27
CA ARG A 80 -15.30 12.59 17.24
C ARG A 80 -16.13 11.93 18.34
N LYS A 81 -15.99 10.61 18.52
CA LYS A 81 -16.70 9.87 19.59
C LYS A 81 -16.33 10.36 21.00
N ARG A 82 -15.11 10.85 21.21
CA ARG A 82 -14.61 11.33 22.51
C ARG A 82 -15.01 12.77 22.79
N TYR A 83 -15.06 13.63 21.78
CA TYR A 83 -15.23 15.08 21.95
C TYR A 83 -16.61 15.60 21.52
N ASP A 84 -17.34 14.95 20.61
CA ASP A 84 -18.71 15.37 20.22
C ASP A 84 -19.77 14.98 21.26
N LYS A 85 -19.38 14.32 22.37
CA LYS A 85 -20.22 14.20 23.57
C LYS A 85 -19.88 15.34 24.53
N VAL A 86 -20.35 16.53 24.18
CA VAL A 86 -20.54 17.65 25.09
C VAL A 86 -21.95 18.15 24.80
N ASP A 87 -22.74 18.34 25.86
CA ASP A 87 -24.17 18.66 25.86
C ASP A 87 -24.61 19.71 24.81
#